data_AF-A0A6B3CMZ3-F1
#
_entry.id   AF-A0A6B3CMZ3-F1
#
_cell.length_a   1.000
_cell.length_b   1.000
_cell.length_c   1.000
_cell.angle_alpha   90.00
_cell.angle_beta   90.00
_cell.angle_gamma   90.00
#
_symmetry.space_group_name_H-M   'P 1'
#
loop_
_entity.id
_entity.type
_entity.pdbx_description
1 polymer ?
#
loop_
_entity_poly.entity_id
_entity_poly.type
_entity_poly.pdbx_seq_one_letter_code
_entity_poly.pdbx_strand_id
1 'polypeptide(L)'
;ALLTATRGPAGGDGLLAMLGRAEPAADPDAGELARTELAQPAMFVCQYALARLLMSWGVRPAAMLGYSLGEYVAACLAGVLTLREALRLVAYRARLISRLPAGALLAVSLTPAALTERFGDLAAQGLDPAILNGPEQTVLGGEPDAVDAFAARLAEADVAARR
;
A
#
# COMPACT_ATOMS: atom_id res chain seq x y z
N ALA A 1 -20.29 7.90 27.81
CA ALA A 1 -20.77 6.52 27.97
C ALA A 1 -20.02 5.66 26.97
N LEU A 2 -19.17 4.75 27.47
CA LEU A 2 -18.36 3.86 26.65
C LEU A 2 -19.27 2.99 25.77
N LEU A 3 -18.99 2.96 24.47
CA LEU A 3 -19.57 2.00 23.52
C LEU A 3 -18.89 0.63 23.75
N THR A 4 -19.25 -0.04 24.84
CA THR A 4 -19.03 -1.49 24.97
C THR A 4 -20.05 -2.21 24.09
N ALA A 5 -19.76 -2.33 22.80
CA ALA A 5 -20.53 -3.18 21.91
C ALA A 5 -20.24 -4.65 22.29
N THR A 6 -21.25 -5.30 22.86
CA THR A 6 -21.26 -6.73 23.13
C THR A 6 -21.12 -7.49 21.80
N ARG A 7 -20.31 -8.56 21.82
CA ARG A 7 -20.13 -9.48 20.68
C ARG A 7 -21.50 -10.03 20.24
N GLY A 8 -21.98 -9.60 19.08
CA GLY A 8 -23.06 -10.28 18.36
C GLY A 8 -22.60 -11.64 17.81
N PRO A 9 -23.53 -12.54 17.46
CA PRO A 9 -23.20 -13.88 17.00
C PRO A 9 -22.35 -13.82 15.72
N ALA A 10 -21.39 -14.74 15.64
CA ALA A 10 -20.49 -14.89 14.51
C ALA A 10 -21.27 -15.20 13.24
N GLY A 11 -21.39 -14.23 12.34
CA GLY A 11 -22.04 -14.44 11.04
C GLY A 11 -22.62 -13.21 10.34
N GLY A 12 -22.41 -11.99 10.83
CA GLY A 12 -22.92 -10.78 10.19
C GLY A 12 -21.83 -9.73 9.96
N ASP A 13 -21.94 -9.04 8.82
CA ASP A 13 -21.12 -7.94 8.30
C ASP A 13 -21.03 -6.75 9.26
N GLY A 14 -20.38 -6.94 10.41
CA GLY A 14 -20.13 -5.88 11.37
C GLY A 14 -19.13 -4.86 10.82
N LEU A 15 -19.27 -3.61 11.24
CA LEU A 15 -18.32 -2.54 10.87
C LEU A 15 -16.85 -2.93 11.16
N LEU A 16 -16.60 -3.73 12.21
CA LEU A 16 -15.28 -4.27 12.52
C LEU A 16 -14.75 -5.23 11.44
N ALA A 17 -15.61 -6.07 10.86
CA ALA A 17 -15.26 -6.94 9.74
C ALA A 17 -15.03 -6.11 8.46
N MET A 18 -15.87 -5.11 8.19
CA MET A 18 -15.69 -4.18 7.06
C MET A 18 -14.40 -3.35 7.17
N LEU A 19 -13.95 -3.04 8.39
CA LEU A 19 -12.70 -2.34 8.68
C LEU A 19 -11.49 -3.30 8.76
N GLY A 20 -11.65 -4.58 8.40
CA GLY A 20 -10.55 -5.56 8.39
C GLY A 20 -9.99 -5.90 9.77
N ARG A 21 -10.77 -5.69 10.84
CA ARG A 21 -10.40 -6.04 12.23
C ARG A 21 -10.95 -7.40 12.67
N ALA A 22 -11.58 -8.13 11.77
CA ALA A 22 -11.86 -9.55 11.93
C ALA A 22 -10.73 -10.37 11.30
N GLU A 23 -10.50 -11.58 11.81
CA GLU A 23 -9.72 -12.60 11.09
C GLU A 23 -10.28 -12.71 9.66
N PRO A 24 -9.46 -12.49 8.62
CA PRO A 24 -9.96 -12.51 7.25
C PRO A 24 -10.45 -13.93 6.94
N ALA A 25 -11.74 -14.08 6.69
CA ALA A 25 -12.24 -15.26 6.03
C ALA A 25 -11.59 -15.32 4.65
N ALA A 26 -10.92 -16.44 4.33
CA ALA A 26 -10.30 -16.63 3.04
C ALA A 26 -11.38 -16.70 1.96
N ASP A 27 -11.60 -15.58 1.27
CA ASP A 27 -12.42 -15.52 0.07
C ASP A 27 -11.61 -16.09 -1.10
N PRO A 28 -11.97 -17.26 -1.67
CA PRO A 28 -11.24 -17.85 -2.78
C PRO A 28 -11.23 -16.96 -4.03
N ASP A 29 -12.23 -16.09 -4.21
CA ASP A 29 -12.29 -15.15 -5.33
C ASP A 29 -11.35 -13.94 -5.13
N ALA A 30 -10.98 -13.64 -3.88
CA ALA A 30 -10.02 -12.57 -3.58
C ALA A 30 -8.61 -12.87 -4.12
N GLY A 31 -8.27 -14.15 -4.33
CA GLY A 31 -6.99 -14.56 -4.88
C GLY A 31 -6.76 -14.08 -6.32
N GLU A 32 -7.82 -14.05 -7.14
CA GLU A 32 -7.71 -13.56 -8.51
C GLU A 32 -7.52 -12.04 -8.56
N LEU A 33 -8.30 -11.30 -7.76
CA LEU A 33 -8.19 -9.84 -7.67
C LEU A 33 -6.87 -9.37 -7.04
N ALA A 34 -6.22 -10.22 -6.23
CA ALA A 34 -4.90 -9.94 -5.66
C ALA A 34 -3.77 -9.89 -6.70
N ARG A 35 -3.96 -10.45 -7.90
CA ARG A 35 -2.96 -10.35 -8.97
C ARG A 35 -2.75 -8.89 -9.37
N THR A 36 -1.49 -8.44 -9.44
CA THR A 36 -1.16 -7.02 -9.62
C THR A 36 -1.79 -6.40 -10.87
N GLU A 37 -1.82 -7.17 -11.97
CA GLU A 37 -2.42 -6.79 -13.25
C GLU A 37 -3.94 -6.55 -13.18
N LEU A 38 -4.62 -7.11 -12.18
CA LEU A 38 -6.04 -6.89 -11.91
C LEU A 38 -6.25 -5.88 -10.77
N ALA A 39 -5.47 -6.00 -9.69
CA ALA A 39 -5.56 -5.17 -8.51
C ALA A 39 -5.38 -3.68 -8.84
N GLN A 40 -4.35 -3.32 -9.59
CA GLN A 40 -4.04 -1.89 -9.84
C GLN A 40 -5.12 -1.19 -10.68
N PRO A 41 -5.60 -1.74 -11.82
CA PRO A 41 -6.73 -1.13 -12.53
C PRO A 41 -8.01 -1.05 -11.69
N ALA A 42 -8.33 -2.10 -10.92
CA ALA A 42 -9.50 -2.10 -10.06
C ALA A 42 -9.41 -1.03 -8.97
N MET A 43 -8.27 -0.93 -8.29
CA MET A 43 -8.00 0.12 -7.29
C MET A 43 -8.10 1.52 -7.89
N PHE A 44 -7.56 1.75 -9.10
CA PHE A 44 -7.70 3.02 -9.79
C PHE A 44 -9.16 3.39 -10.02
N VAL A 45 -9.97 2.47 -10.54
CA VAL A 45 -11.40 2.69 -10.81
C VAL A 45 -12.16 3.00 -9.52
N CYS A 46 -11.91 2.23 -8.44
CA CYS A 46 -12.52 2.47 -7.14
C CYS A 46 -12.17 3.85 -6.59
N GLN A 47 -10.89 4.23 -6.59
CA GLN A 47 -10.45 5.54 -6.11
C GLN A 47 -11.03 6.68 -6.94
N TYR A 48 -11.02 6.55 -8.28
CA TYR A 48 -11.61 7.53 -9.18
C TYR A 48 -13.11 7.69 -8.93
N ALA A 49 -13.85 6.59 -8.83
CA ALA A 49 -15.30 6.61 -8.60
C ALA A 49 -15.66 7.24 -7.24
N LEU A 50 -14.94 6.89 -6.17
CA LEU A 50 -15.12 7.48 -4.84
C LEU A 50 -14.87 8.99 -4.86
N ALA A 51 -13.78 9.43 -5.49
CA ALA A 51 -13.49 10.84 -5.62
C ALA A 51 -14.56 11.58 -6.45
N ARG A 52 -15.02 11.00 -7.57
CA ARG A 52 -16.11 11.55 -8.38
C ARG A 52 -17.42 11.63 -7.61
N LEU A 53 -17.72 10.66 -6.76
CA LEU A 53 -18.88 10.68 -5.88
C LEU A 53 -18.81 11.85 -4.90
N LEU A 54 -17.68 12.04 -4.21
CA LEU A 54 -17.47 13.17 -3.30
C LEU A 54 -17.61 14.51 -4.05
N MET A 55 -17.05 14.61 -5.25
CA MET A 55 -17.18 15.82 -6.08
C MET A 55 -18.61 16.07 -6.53
N SER A 56 -19.40 15.01 -6.77
CA SER A 56 -20.83 15.14 -7.08
C SER A 56 -21.64 15.70 -5.92
N TRP A 57 -21.18 15.52 -4.68
CA TRP A 57 -21.76 16.13 -3.48
C TRP A 57 -21.28 17.57 -3.24
N GLY A 58 -20.51 18.13 -4.17
CA GLY A 58 -20.03 19.51 -4.10
C GLY A 58 -18.65 19.67 -3.43
N VAL A 59 -17.97 18.59 -3.04
CA VAL A 59 -16.59 18.66 -2.55
C VAL A 59 -15.67 19.08 -3.71
N ARG A 60 -14.96 20.19 -3.55
CA ARG A 60 -14.02 20.71 -4.56
C ARG A 60 -12.60 20.64 -4.01
N PRO A 61 -11.76 19.71 -4.51
CA PRO A 61 -10.36 19.65 -4.08
C PRO A 61 -9.63 20.94 -4.47
N ALA A 62 -8.99 21.59 -3.49
CA ALA A 62 -8.08 22.72 -3.75
C ALA A 62 -6.69 22.25 -4.21
N ALA A 63 -6.31 21.03 -3.83
CA ALA A 63 -5.10 20.34 -4.24
C ALA A 63 -5.38 18.83 -4.28
N MET A 64 -4.59 18.09 -5.06
CA MET A 64 -4.63 16.64 -5.11
C MET A 64 -3.22 16.08 -5.00
N LEU A 65 -3.04 15.12 -4.09
CA LEU A 65 -1.83 14.33 -3.97
C LEU A 65 -2.22 12.88 -4.13
N GLY A 66 -1.43 12.17 -4.92
CA GLY A 66 -1.49 10.73 -5.03
C GLY A 66 -0.22 10.10 -4.50
N TYR A 67 -0.32 8.84 -4.11
CA TYR A 67 0.83 8.05 -3.70
C TYR A 67 0.94 6.83 -4.63
N SER A 68 2.05 6.70 -5.36
CA SER A 68 2.28 5.57 -6.28
C SER A 68 1.13 5.44 -7.30
N LEU A 69 0.29 4.40 -7.20
CA LEU A 69 -0.88 4.25 -8.07
C LEU A 69 -1.86 5.44 -7.97
N GLY A 70 -2.00 6.04 -6.78
CA GLY A 70 -2.91 7.17 -6.55
C GLY A 70 -2.54 8.42 -7.36
N GLU A 71 -1.29 8.55 -7.80
CA GLU A 71 -0.86 9.69 -8.64
C GLU A 71 -1.58 9.71 -9.98
N TYR A 72 -1.84 8.54 -10.56
CA TYR A 72 -2.62 8.44 -11.80
C TYR A 72 -4.07 8.91 -11.58
N VAL A 73 -4.66 8.61 -10.42
CA VAL A 73 -6.01 9.05 -10.07
C VAL A 73 -6.05 10.57 -9.91
N ALA A 74 -5.10 11.12 -9.15
CA ALA A 74 -4.96 12.56 -8.94
C ALA A 74 -4.74 13.30 -10.27
N ALA A 75 -3.84 12.82 -11.13
CA ALA A 75 -3.57 13.39 -12.44
C ALA A 75 -4.81 13.34 -13.36
N CYS A 76 -5.57 12.24 -13.32
CA CYS A 76 -6.79 12.12 -14.10
C CYS A 76 -7.89 13.10 -13.63
N LEU A 77 -8.09 13.23 -12.33
CA LEU A 77 -9.07 14.16 -11.75
C LEU A 77 -8.65 15.63 -11.92
N ALA A 78 -7.34 15.92 -11.95
CA ALA A 78 -6.80 17.24 -12.29
C ALA A 78 -6.97 17.61 -13.77
N GLY A 79 -7.36 16.66 -14.62
CA GLY A 79 -7.44 16.87 -16.07
C GLY A 79 -6.09 16.82 -16.79
N VAL A 80 -5.01 16.39 -16.12
CA VAL A 80 -3.69 16.16 -16.75
C VAL A 80 -3.74 14.96 -17.70
N LEU A 81 -4.52 13.94 -17.33
CA LEU A 81 -4.76 12.74 -18.14
C LEU A 81 -6.27 12.56 -18.36
N THR A 82 -6.67 12.16 -19.56
CA THR A 82 -8.03 11.66 -19.75
C THR A 82 -8.22 10.32 -19.02
N LEU A 83 -9.46 9.97 -18.66
CA LEU A 83 -9.76 8.68 -18.03
C LEU A 83 -9.25 7.49 -18.87
N ARG A 84 -9.36 7.59 -20.20
CA ARG A 84 -8.91 6.54 -21.12
C ARG A 84 -7.38 6.38 -21.10
N GLU A 85 -6.63 7.48 -21.06
CA GLU A 85 -5.16 7.44 -20.98
C GLU A 85 -4.70 6.88 -19.63
N ALA A 86 -5.30 7.37 -18.53
CA ALA A 86 -4.98 6.90 -17.19
C ALA A 86 -5.21 5.38 -17.04
N LEU A 87 -6.36 4.87 -17.51
CA LEU A 87 -6.64 3.43 -17.50
C LEU A 87 -5.63 2.61 -18.31
N ARG A 88 -5.24 3.10 -19.51
CA ARG A 88 -4.21 2.43 -20.33
C ARG A 88 -2.85 2.40 -19.64
N LEU A 89 -2.44 3.53 -19.05
CA LEU A 89 -1.17 3.64 -18.33
C LEU A 89 -1.14 2.72 -17.12
N VAL A 90 -2.20 2.72 -16.30
CA VAL A 90 -2.31 1.86 -15.12
C VAL A 90 -2.29 0.39 -15.51
N ALA A 91 -3.07 -0.02 -16.51
CA ALA A 91 -3.07 -1.41 -16.98
C ALA A 91 -1.71 -1.86 -17.51
N TYR A 92 -1.03 -0.99 -18.27
CA TYR A 92 0.31 -1.28 -18.79
C TYR A 92 1.35 -1.38 -17.68
N ARG A 93 1.35 -0.42 -16.73
CA ARG A 93 2.21 -0.44 -15.54
C ARG A 93 2.02 -1.72 -14.73
N ALA A 94 0.77 -2.09 -14.47
CA ALA A 94 0.44 -3.27 -13.70
C ALA A 94 0.98 -4.56 -14.36
N ARG A 95 0.86 -4.65 -15.69
CA ARG A 95 1.41 -5.76 -16.49
C ARG A 95 2.94 -5.81 -16.49
N LEU A 96 3.61 -4.66 -16.43
CA LEU A 96 5.07 -4.62 -16.33
C LEU A 96 5.51 -5.09 -14.94
N ILE A 97 4.88 -4.59 -13.88
CA ILE A 97 5.20 -4.98 -12.51
C ILE A 97 4.94 -6.48 -12.29
N SER A 98 3.84 -7.03 -12.81
CA SER A 98 3.53 -8.46 -12.65
C SER A 98 4.51 -9.41 -13.34
N ARG A 99 5.40 -8.90 -14.19
CA ARG A 99 6.46 -9.68 -14.85
C ARG A 99 7.82 -9.58 -14.17
N LEU A 100 7.94 -8.69 -13.18
CA LEU A 100 9.17 -8.57 -12.41
C LEU A 100 9.30 -9.76 -11.45
N PRO A 101 10.53 -10.13 -11.05
CA PRO A 101 10.75 -11.05 -9.94
C PRO A 101 10.01 -10.59 -8.68
N ALA A 102 9.67 -11.54 -7.82
CA ALA A 102 9.03 -11.22 -6.55
C ALA A 102 10.00 -10.43 -5.67
N GLY A 103 9.59 -9.24 -5.24
CA GLY A 103 10.27 -8.47 -4.20
C GLY A 103 9.53 -8.57 -2.87
N ALA A 104 10.18 -8.11 -1.81
CA ALA A 104 9.56 -7.93 -0.50
C ALA A 104 9.70 -6.48 -0.04
N LEU A 105 8.79 -6.07 0.84
CA LEU A 105 8.82 -4.79 1.52
C LEU A 105 8.94 -5.01 3.02
N LEU A 106 9.61 -4.09 3.71
CA LEU A 106 9.77 -4.12 5.15
C LEU A 106 9.56 -2.73 5.72
N ALA A 107 8.48 -2.54 6.47
CA ALA A 107 8.26 -1.30 7.20
C ALA A 107 9.12 -1.27 8.46
N VAL A 108 9.86 -0.19 8.68
CA VAL A 108 10.81 -0.03 9.79
C VAL A 108 10.61 1.33 10.46
N SER A 109 10.62 1.33 11.78
CA SER A 109 10.45 2.55 12.59
C SER A 109 11.76 3.34 12.76
N LEU A 110 12.44 3.64 11.66
CA LEU A 110 13.66 4.44 11.61
C LEU A 110 13.71 5.28 10.34
N THR A 111 14.56 6.32 10.36
CA THR A 111 14.89 7.11 9.18
C THR A 111 15.92 6.38 8.30
N PRO A 112 16.02 6.70 7.00
CA PRO A 112 17.08 6.13 6.16
C PRO A 112 18.48 6.41 6.69
N ALA A 113 18.71 7.61 7.24
CA ALA A 113 20.00 7.98 7.80
C ALA A 113 20.35 7.14 9.04
N ALA A 114 19.40 6.95 9.96
CA ALA A 114 19.59 6.12 11.15
C ALA A 114 19.80 4.65 10.79
N LEU A 115 19.12 4.15 9.75
CA LEU A 115 19.33 2.81 9.23
C LEU A 115 20.76 2.65 8.69
N THR A 116 21.24 3.58 7.88
CA THR A 116 22.61 3.52 7.34
C THR A 116 23.67 3.66 8.43
N GLU A 117 23.46 4.55 9.41
CA GLU A 117 24.38 4.74 10.53
C GLU A 117 24.51 3.47 11.38
N ARG A 118 23.39 2.82 11.71
CA ARG A 118 23.36 1.70 12.64
C ARG A 118 23.64 0.35 11.97
N PHE A 119 23.27 0.17 10.71
CA PHE A 119 23.32 -1.11 10.00
C PHE A 119 24.23 -1.12 8.78
N GLY A 120 24.89 -0.01 8.48
CA GLY A 120 25.78 0.14 7.32
C GLY A 120 25.03 0.44 6.03
N ASP A 121 25.74 0.43 4.91
CA ASP A 121 25.18 0.73 3.58
C ASP A 121 24.06 -0.27 3.20
N LEU A 122 22.83 0.22 3.05
CA LEU A 122 21.66 -0.59 2.71
C LEU A 122 21.75 -1.15 1.29
N ALA A 123 22.29 -0.40 0.34
CA ALA A 123 22.38 -0.83 -1.05
C ALA A 123 23.35 -2.02 -1.20
N ALA A 124 24.46 -2.00 -0.45
CA ALA A 124 25.39 -3.13 -0.35
C ALA A 124 24.75 -4.40 0.24
N GLN A 125 23.59 -4.26 0.90
CA GLN A 125 22.80 -5.35 1.48
C GLN A 125 21.61 -5.75 0.60
N GLY A 126 21.48 -5.18 -0.60
CA GLY A 126 20.37 -5.45 -1.52
C GLY A 126 19.05 -4.83 -1.08
N LEU A 127 19.11 -3.71 -0.34
CA LEU A 127 17.94 -3.01 0.19
C LEU A 127 17.95 -1.55 -0.26
N ASP A 128 16.79 -1.07 -0.69
CA ASP A 128 16.56 0.31 -1.08
C ASP A 128 15.44 0.93 -0.23
N PRO A 129 15.57 2.20 0.20
CA PRO A 129 14.43 2.95 0.75
C PRO A 129 13.36 3.15 -0.33
N ALA A 130 12.33 2.31 -0.31
CA ALA A 130 11.25 2.33 -1.29
C ALA A 130 10.20 3.40 -0.98
N ILE A 131 9.94 3.65 0.32
CA ILE A 131 8.85 4.53 0.76
C ILE A 131 9.26 5.26 2.05
N LEU A 132 8.98 6.56 2.13
CA LEU A 132 9.08 7.34 3.36
C LEU A 132 7.66 7.76 3.78
N ASN A 133 7.05 6.99 4.69
CA ASN A 133 5.67 7.21 5.14
C ASN A 133 5.56 8.28 6.24
N GLY A 134 6.69 8.71 6.80
CA GLY A 134 6.75 9.71 7.85
C GLY A 134 8.18 9.99 8.29
N PRO A 135 8.38 10.91 9.24
CA PRO A 135 9.71 11.33 9.68
C PRO A 135 10.55 10.19 10.26
N GLU A 136 9.90 9.15 10.81
CA GLU A 136 10.56 7.98 11.43
C GLU A 136 10.02 6.65 10.87
N GLN A 137 9.46 6.65 9.65
CA GLN A 137 8.83 5.47 9.07
C GLN A 137 9.31 5.26 7.64
N THR A 138 10.19 4.28 7.47
CA THR A 138 10.77 3.90 6.18
C THR A 138 10.27 2.52 5.78
N VAL A 139 9.90 2.33 4.53
CA VAL A 139 9.72 1.00 3.94
C VAL A 139 10.92 0.71 3.06
N LEU A 140 11.62 -0.36 3.39
CA LEU A 140 12.69 -0.90 2.57
C LEU A 140 12.11 -1.87 1.55
N GLY A 141 12.66 -1.88 0.33
CA GLY A 141 12.37 -2.86 -0.70
C GLY A 141 13.63 -3.59 -1.11
N GLY A 142 13.47 -4.85 -1.48
CA GLY A 142 14.58 -5.69 -1.95
C GLY A 142 14.12 -7.10 -2.28
N GLU A 143 15.11 -7.96 -2.54
CA GLU A 143 14.87 -9.39 -2.68
C GLU A 143 14.34 -10.00 -1.37
N PRO A 144 13.44 -11.01 -1.42
CA PRO A 144 12.81 -11.58 -0.23
C PRO A 144 13.81 -12.03 0.85
N ASP A 145 14.89 -12.69 0.43
CA ASP A 145 15.91 -13.21 1.35
C ASP A 145 16.70 -12.09 2.03
N ALA A 146 17.03 -11.02 1.29
CA ALA A 146 17.73 -9.85 1.84
C ALA A 146 16.84 -9.12 2.86
N VAL A 147 15.55 -8.97 2.54
CA VAL A 147 14.55 -8.40 3.45
C VAL A 147 14.40 -9.24 4.71
N ASP A 148 14.31 -10.57 4.58
CA ASP A 148 14.18 -11.48 5.73
C ASP A 148 15.41 -11.47 6.63
N ALA A 149 16.60 -11.50 6.03
CA ALA A 149 17.86 -11.40 6.77
C ALA A 149 17.97 -10.07 7.53
N PHE A 150 17.52 -8.97 6.92
CA PHE A 150 17.54 -7.66 7.57
C PHE A 150 16.48 -7.53 8.66
N ALA A 151 15.28 -8.09 8.45
CA ALA A 151 14.24 -8.14 9.47
C ALA A 151 14.71 -8.88 10.74
N ALA A 152 15.44 -9.98 10.59
CA ALA A 152 16.03 -10.70 11.71
C ALA A 152 17.05 -9.84 12.49
N ARG A 153 17.92 -9.11 11.79
CA ARG A 153 18.89 -8.18 12.41
C ARG A 153 18.22 -7.01 13.13
N LEU A 154 17.13 -6.49 12.58
CA LEU A 154 16.33 -5.45 13.26
C LEU A 154 15.73 -5.99 14.57
N ALA A 155 15.23 -7.23 14.57
CA ALA A 155 14.69 -7.86 15.77
C ALA A 155 15.77 -8.09 16.84
N GLU A 156 16.96 -8.55 16.45
CA GLU A 156 18.12 -8.68 17.36
C GLU A 156 18.53 -7.34 17.99
N ALA A 157 18.34 -6.24 17.26
CA ALA A 157 18.65 -4.88 17.67
C ALA A 157 17.49 -4.14 18.37
N ASP A 158 16.39 -4.85 18.67
CA ASP A 158 15.15 -4.34 19.26
C ASP A 158 14.54 -3.17 18.47
N VAL A 159 14.61 -3.23 17.14
CA VAL A 159 13.99 -2.26 16.24
C VAL A 159 12.67 -2.81 15.71
N ALA A 160 11.60 -2.05 15.93
CA ALA A 160 10.29 -2.38 15.42
C ALA A 160 10.27 -2.38 13.87
N ALA A 161 9.96 -3.55 13.31
CA ALA A 161 9.76 -3.75 11.88
C ALA A 161 8.58 -4.67 11.60
N ARG A 162 7.98 -4.53 10.42
CA ARG A 162 6.86 -5.34 9.95
C ARG A 162 7.06 -5.71 8.49
N ARG A 163 7.03 -7.00 8.22
CA ARG A 163 6.97 -7.58 6.87
C ARG A 163 5.54 -7.61 6.35
#